data_AF-A0A2S9XLI4-F1
#
_entry.id   AF-A0A2S9XLI4-F1
#
_cell.length_a   1.000
_cell.length_b   1.000
_cell.length_c   1.000
_cell.angle_alpha   90.00
_cell.angle_beta   90.00
_cell.angle_gamma   90.00
#
_symmetry.space_group_name_H-M   'P 1'
#
loop_
_entity.id
_entity.type
_entity.pdbx_description
1 polymer ?
#
loop_
_entity_poly.entity_id
_entity_poly.type
_entity_poly.pdbx_seq_one_letter_code
_entity_poly.pdbx_strand_id
1 'polypeptide(L)'
;MNVKIEGKNVQFLSDPMLNNCGPSGSPPNSATLMGVIQDSGMVTAVEAGQCPICEDDHGELKESPQTKTDAGVLAGNFQARVQAVNDAGAVMQPPVKVRVNTMLGVVECACGKKYADQSAATTIELCKAASDSGMKHQSGVTLSYAHGREALNCAYLAKLDQVKAKIGQHLGNSTVFNAAWDKAADRAAYSDKNRSTPAAYPPGTCAAQGALLLLMDDGAIGAAMTEQWFGRGKTQATIEYLDARGGSRVVKAEKFKPGETVPPCRSCELIVPLLICNESRKTCDHKT
;
A
#
# COMPACT_ATOMS: atom_id res chain seq x y z
N MET A 1 2.44 41.25 15.24
CA MET A 1 3.08 42.31 14.43
C MET A 1 2.60 42.08 13.01
N ASN A 2 1.62 42.87 12.55
CA ASN A 2 0.95 42.66 11.27
C ASN A 2 1.31 43.81 10.34
N VAL A 3 1.95 43.50 9.21
CA VAL A 3 2.19 44.47 8.14
C VAL A 3 0.99 44.43 7.23
N LYS A 4 0.30 45.57 7.07
CA LYS A 4 -0.74 45.76 6.05
C LYS A 4 -0.12 46.38 4.82
N ILE A 5 -0.33 45.76 3.66
CA ILE A 5 0.00 46.34 2.36
C ILE A 5 -1.28 46.28 1.52
N GLU A 6 -1.68 47.42 0.95
CA GLU A 6 -2.81 47.53 0.03
C GLU A 6 -2.36 48.14 -1.31
N GLY A 7 -2.75 47.49 -2.40
CA GLY A 7 -2.55 47.90 -3.78
C GLY A 7 -3.08 46.83 -4.73
N LYS A 8 -3.65 47.22 -5.89
CA LYS A 8 -4.34 46.31 -6.84
C LYS A 8 -3.43 45.31 -7.59
N ASN A 9 -2.15 45.17 -7.23
CA ASN A 9 -1.17 44.29 -7.89
C ASN A 9 -0.20 43.64 -6.89
N VAL A 10 -0.70 43.17 -5.73
CA VAL A 10 0.08 42.29 -4.86
C VAL A 10 -0.35 40.86 -5.15
N GLN A 11 0.49 40.09 -5.84
CA GLN A 11 0.29 38.68 -6.19
C GLN A 11 1.19 37.77 -5.35
N PHE A 12 0.71 36.59 -5.00
CA PHE A 12 1.52 35.54 -4.38
C PHE A 12 2.38 34.85 -5.46
N LEU A 13 3.58 34.37 -5.12
CA LEU A 13 4.48 33.65 -6.04
C LEU A 13 3.91 32.32 -6.58
N SER A 14 2.72 31.92 -6.11
CA SER A 14 1.93 30.78 -6.57
C SER A 14 0.74 31.18 -7.47
N ASP A 15 0.54 32.47 -7.75
CA ASP A 15 -0.55 32.91 -8.63
C ASP A 15 -0.24 32.52 -10.09
N PRO A 16 -1.12 31.75 -10.75
CA PRO A 16 -0.94 31.40 -12.14
C PRO A 16 -1.11 32.66 -13.01
N MET A 17 -0.05 33.04 -13.73
CA MET A 17 -0.15 34.08 -14.76
C MET A 17 -1.03 33.58 -15.91
N LEU A 18 -2.28 34.04 -15.96
CA LEU A 18 -3.10 33.92 -17.15
C LEU A 18 -2.55 34.89 -18.20
N ASN A 19 -1.77 34.37 -19.16
CA ASN A 19 -1.62 35.01 -20.46
C ASN A 19 -3.03 35.21 -21.04
N ASN A 20 -3.45 36.46 -21.03
CA ASN A 20 -4.65 36.96 -21.67
C ASN A 20 -4.34 37.22 -23.15
N CYS A 21 -4.79 36.38 -24.08
CA CYS A 21 -4.62 36.63 -25.52
C CYS A 21 -5.81 36.15 -26.39
N GLY A 22 -7.02 36.72 -26.21
CA GLY A 22 -8.06 36.64 -27.25
C GLY A 22 -9.42 37.30 -26.90
N PRO A 23 -10.18 37.84 -27.88
CA PRO A 23 -11.05 39.02 -27.70
C PRO A 23 -12.40 38.84 -26.99
N SER A 24 -12.75 37.65 -26.46
CA SER A 24 -14.06 37.42 -25.83
C SER A 24 -14.00 36.73 -24.45
N GLY A 25 -12.90 36.90 -23.72
CA GLY A 25 -12.63 36.18 -22.47
C GLY A 25 -13.74 36.26 -21.41
N SER A 26 -14.54 35.20 -21.27
CA SER A 26 -15.16 34.67 -20.02
C SER A 26 -16.11 33.49 -20.33
N PRO A 27 -16.10 32.39 -19.54
CA PRO A 27 -14.97 31.83 -18.78
C PRO A 27 -14.83 30.30 -18.93
N PRO A 28 -13.67 29.72 -18.55
CA PRO A 28 -13.75 28.57 -17.64
C PRO A 28 -12.88 28.76 -16.40
N ASN A 29 -13.49 28.48 -15.25
CA ASN A 29 -12.85 28.41 -13.95
C ASN A 29 -12.24 27.00 -13.82
N SER A 30 -10.92 26.87 -13.71
CA SER A 30 -10.30 25.63 -13.22
C SER A 30 -10.04 25.76 -11.72
N ALA A 31 -10.72 24.94 -10.93
CA ALA A 31 -10.33 24.66 -9.56
C ALA A 31 -8.92 24.04 -9.59
N THR A 32 -7.91 24.81 -9.23
CA THR A 32 -6.55 24.31 -9.03
C THR A 32 -6.50 23.57 -7.69
N LEU A 33 -6.75 22.26 -7.71
CA LEU A 33 -6.23 21.35 -6.67
C LEU A 33 -4.91 20.78 -7.18
N MET A 34 -3.80 21.24 -6.63
CA MET A 34 -2.53 20.51 -6.58
C MET A 34 -1.52 21.30 -5.74
N GLY A 35 -0.91 20.63 -4.78
CA GLY A 35 0.31 21.12 -4.16
C GLY A 35 0.87 20.11 -3.19
N VAL A 36 1.85 19.30 -3.63
CA VAL A 36 3.12 18.97 -2.95
C VAL A 36 3.88 18.01 -3.87
N ILE A 37 5.15 18.34 -4.16
CA ILE A 37 6.19 17.36 -4.51
C ILE A 37 7.50 17.88 -3.91
N GLN A 38 8.23 17.06 -3.14
CA GLN A 38 9.69 16.84 -3.24
C GLN A 38 10.27 16.01 -2.07
N ASP A 39 10.52 14.72 -2.30
CA ASP A 39 11.84 14.09 -2.15
C ASP A 39 11.93 12.91 -3.14
N SER A 40 13.09 12.67 -3.74
CA SER A 40 13.24 11.77 -4.89
C SER A 40 13.09 10.31 -4.48
N GLY A 41 11.89 9.75 -4.66
CA GLY A 41 11.66 8.31 -4.60
C GLY A 41 10.70 7.80 -3.53
N MET A 42 9.95 8.68 -2.86
CA MET A 42 8.81 8.28 -2.02
C MET A 42 7.55 8.09 -2.86
N VAL A 43 6.73 7.11 -2.48
CA VAL A 43 5.48 6.76 -3.17
C VAL A 43 4.28 7.20 -2.34
N THR A 44 3.29 7.85 -2.96
CA THR A 44 1.99 8.10 -2.34
C THR A 44 1.03 6.98 -2.72
N ALA A 45 0.56 6.21 -1.72
CA ALA A 45 -0.37 5.11 -1.95
C ALA A 45 -1.83 5.60 -2.03
N VAL A 46 -2.17 6.62 -1.26
CA VAL A 46 -3.46 7.32 -1.32
C VAL A 46 -3.20 8.81 -1.23
N GLU A 47 -3.73 9.60 -2.16
CA GLU A 47 -3.70 11.06 -2.07
C GLU A 47 -4.78 11.56 -1.11
N ALA A 48 -4.59 12.73 -0.50
CA ALA A 48 -5.64 13.36 0.31
C ALA A 48 -6.91 13.60 -0.52
N GLY A 49 -8.08 13.44 0.11
CA GLY A 49 -9.35 13.51 -0.59
C GLY A 49 -10.48 12.85 0.20
N GLN A 50 -11.70 12.94 -0.35
CA GLN A 50 -12.89 12.40 0.31
C GLN A 50 -12.88 10.88 0.34
N CYS A 51 -13.00 10.32 1.54
CA CYS A 51 -13.15 8.90 1.77
C CYS A 51 -14.46 8.40 1.15
N PRO A 52 -14.45 7.38 0.29
CA PRO A 52 -15.67 6.85 -0.32
C PRO A 52 -16.58 6.11 0.68
N ILE A 53 -16.14 5.89 1.93
CA ILE A 53 -16.92 5.23 2.98
C ILE A 53 -17.63 6.24 3.89
N CYS A 54 -16.91 7.23 4.42
CA CYS A 54 -17.45 8.18 5.40
C CYS A 54 -17.40 9.64 4.96
N GLU A 55 -16.98 9.93 3.72
CA GLU A 55 -16.92 11.26 3.09
C GLU A 55 -15.93 12.27 3.72
N ASP A 56 -15.32 11.93 4.86
CA ASP A 56 -14.25 12.71 5.49
C ASP A 56 -12.93 12.64 4.70
N ASP A 57 -12.06 13.64 4.88
CA ASP A 57 -10.67 13.59 4.41
C ASP A 57 -9.76 12.96 5.48
N HIS A 58 -9.14 11.83 5.13
CA HIS A 58 -8.20 11.11 6.00
C HIS A 58 -6.74 11.50 5.75
N GLY A 59 -6.50 12.48 4.88
CA GLY A 59 -5.18 12.85 4.42
C GLY A 59 -4.57 11.83 3.46
N GLU A 60 -3.33 12.09 3.07
CA GLU A 60 -2.58 11.18 2.22
C GLU A 60 -1.95 10.04 3.03
N LEU A 61 -1.90 8.85 2.42
CA LEU A 61 -1.10 7.74 2.91
C LEU A 61 0.14 7.62 2.03
N LYS A 62 1.21 8.30 2.43
CA LYS A 62 2.47 8.35 1.71
C LYS A 62 3.57 7.54 2.39
N GLU A 63 4.54 7.11 1.60
CA GLU A 63 5.80 6.62 2.12
C GLU A 63 6.53 7.75 2.86
N SER A 64 7.07 7.41 4.02
CA SER A 64 7.96 8.24 4.82
C SER A 64 9.38 7.67 4.79
N PRO A 65 10.43 8.48 5.06
CA PRO A 65 11.78 7.95 5.23
C PRO A 65 11.84 6.82 6.27
N GLN A 66 11.01 6.92 7.31
CA GLN A 66 10.92 5.94 8.37
C GLN A 66 10.29 4.62 7.90
N THR A 67 9.11 4.66 7.29
CA THR A 67 8.45 3.45 6.75
C THR A 67 9.28 2.75 5.68
N LYS A 68 10.03 3.51 4.87
CA LYS A 68 10.99 2.94 3.91
C LYS A 68 12.16 2.22 4.60
N THR A 69 12.72 2.84 5.64
CA THR A 69 13.78 2.24 6.46
C THR A 69 13.27 0.97 7.13
N ASP A 70 12.07 1.03 7.70
CA ASP A 70 11.41 -0.09 8.36
C ASP A 70 11.13 -1.25 7.40
N ALA A 71 10.67 -0.98 6.19
CA ALA A 71 10.52 -2.00 5.15
C ALA A 71 11.85 -2.68 4.81
N GLY A 72 12.95 -1.91 4.74
CA GLY A 72 14.29 -2.44 4.57
C GLY A 72 14.75 -3.33 5.74
N VAL A 73 14.47 -2.93 6.99
CA VAL A 73 14.76 -3.73 8.18
C VAL A 73 13.95 -5.03 8.18
N LEU A 74 12.65 -4.94 7.88
CA LEU A 74 11.78 -6.10 7.74
C LEU A 74 12.31 -7.05 6.66
N ALA A 75 12.71 -6.54 5.50
CA ALA A 75 13.29 -7.32 4.41
C ALA A 75 14.58 -8.03 4.83
N GLY A 76 15.48 -7.35 5.55
CA GLY A 76 16.71 -7.95 6.07
C GLY A 76 16.43 -9.09 7.05
N ASN A 77 15.55 -8.86 8.02
CA ASN A 77 15.15 -9.87 9.00
C ASN A 77 14.43 -11.05 8.32
N PHE A 78 13.55 -10.76 7.37
CA PHE A 78 12.83 -11.79 6.61
C PHE A 78 13.77 -12.63 5.75
N GLN A 79 14.78 -12.03 5.11
CA GLN A 79 15.82 -12.75 4.39
C GLN A 79 16.58 -13.73 5.31
N ALA A 80 16.91 -13.31 6.53
CA ALA A 80 17.55 -14.18 7.51
C ALA A 80 16.64 -15.35 7.91
N ARG A 81 15.33 -15.10 8.11
CA ARG A 81 14.35 -16.16 8.42
C ARG A 81 14.17 -17.16 7.26
N VAL A 82 14.11 -16.69 6.02
CA VAL A 82 14.04 -17.56 4.81
C VAL A 82 15.35 -18.35 4.62
N GLN A 83 16.50 -17.75 4.91
CA GLN A 83 17.79 -18.45 4.85
C GLN A 83 17.86 -19.56 5.89
N ALA A 84 17.39 -19.33 7.11
CA ALA A 84 17.32 -20.37 8.15
C ALA A 84 16.45 -21.57 7.74
N VAL A 85 15.34 -21.33 7.03
CA VAL A 85 14.52 -22.43 6.46
C VAL A 85 15.31 -23.24 5.44
N ASN A 86 16.07 -22.58 4.56
CA ASN A 86 16.92 -23.26 3.58
C ASN A 86 18.07 -24.04 4.23
N ASP A 87 18.68 -23.51 5.28
CA ASP A 87 19.80 -24.14 6.00
C ASP A 87 19.33 -25.35 6.83
N ALA A 88 18.10 -25.32 7.34
CA ALA A 88 17.49 -26.41 8.09
C ALA A 88 17.19 -27.66 7.23
N GLY A 89 17.37 -27.61 5.91
CA GLY A 89 17.33 -28.77 5.02
C GLY A 89 15.95 -29.44 4.83
N ALA A 90 14.88 -28.92 5.41
CA ALA A 90 13.51 -29.31 5.07
C ALA A 90 13.19 -28.72 3.68
N VAL A 91 12.50 -29.36 2.72
CA VAL A 91 11.14 -29.93 2.82
C VAL A 91 10.83 -30.92 1.68
N MET A 92 11.54 -30.90 0.56
CA MET A 92 11.17 -31.68 -0.63
C MET A 92 12.31 -32.62 -1.01
N GLN A 93 11.96 -33.84 -1.45
CA GLN A 93 12.89 -34.68 -2.20
C GLN A 93 12.57 -34.55 -3.69
N PRO A 94 13.54 -34.14 -4.54
CA PRO A 94 14.89 -33.68 -4.19
C PRO A 94 14.89 -32.30 -3.47
N PRO A 95 15.96 -31.95 -2.72
CA PRO A 95 16.02 -30.70 -1.97
C PRO A 95 15.93 -29.48 -2.89
N VAL A 96 14.81 -28.78 -2.82
CA VAL A 96 14.60 -27.51 -3.52
C VAL A 96 14.74 -26.37 -2.52
N LYS A 97 15.72 -25.48 -2.74
CA LYS A 97 15.84 -24.24 -1.97
C LYS A 97 14.58 -23.41 -2.15
N VAL A 98 13.98 -22.98 -1.04
CA VAL A 98 12.90 -22.01 -1.00
C VAL A 98 13.38 -20.72 -1.65
N ARG A 99 12.66 -20.31 -2.69
CA ARG A 99 12.83 -19.01 -3.35
C ARG A 99 11.55 -18.22 -3.15
N VAL A 100 11.67 -17.09 -2.45
CA VAL A 100 10.53 -16.23 -2.15
C VAL A 100 10.58 -15.02 -3.07
N ASN A 101 9.43 -14.70 -3.65
CA ASN A 101 9.17 -13.51 -4.44
C ASN A 101 7.84 -12.98 -3.93
N THR A 102 7.86 -11.90 -3.15
CA THR A 102 6.70 -11.35 -2.46
C THR A 102 6.87 -9.85 -2.27
N MET A 103 5.76 -9.13 -2.09
CA MET A 103 5.79 -7.78 -1.53
C MET A 103 5.85 -7.84 -0.01
N LEU A 104 6.60 -6.93 0.60
CA LEU A 104 6.61 -6.70 2.04
C LEU A 104 6.00 -5.32 2.29
N GLY A 105 4.99 -5.26 3.16
CA GLY A 105 4.25 -4.05 3.47
C GLY A 105 4.49 -3.64 4.91
N VAL A 106 4.81 -2.37 5.12
CA VAL A 106 4.89 -1.73 6.43
C VAL A 106 3.93 -0.55 6.46
N VAL A 107 3.12 -0.48 7.50
CA VAL A 107 2.24 0.66 7.80
C VAL A 107 2.62 1.23 9.14
N GLU A 108 2.79 2.54 9.18
CA GLU A 108 3.00 3.31 10.40
C GLU A 108 1.69 3.99 10.80
N CYS A 109 1.31 3.81 12.06
CA CYS A 109 0.20 4.51 12.69
C CYS A 109 0.62 5.92 13.10
N ALA A 110 -0.33 6.85 13.19
CA ALA A 110 -0.13 8.23 13.65
C ALA A 110 0.55 8.35 15.04
N CYS A 111 0.48 7.32 15.87
CA CYS A 111 1.16 7.28 17.18
C CYS A 111 2.56 6.60 17.14
N GLY A 112 3.03 6.17 15.96
CA GLY A 112 4.33 5.53 15.76
C GLY A 112 4.35 4.00 15.87
N LYS A 113 3.22 3.35 16.21
CA LYS A 113 3.13 1.88 16.13
C LYS A 113 3.20 1.41 14.68
N LYS A 114 3.79 0.24 14.44
CA LYS A 114 4.05 -0.29 13.10
C LYS A 114 3.37 -1.63 12.91
N TYR A 115 2.92 -1.87 11.69
CA TYR A 115 2.21 -3.09 11.29
C TYR A 115 2.88 -3.61 10.02
N ALA A 116 3.04 -4.93 9.94
CA ALA A 116 3.68 -5.55 8.79
C ALA A 116 2.90 -6.76 8.31
N ASP A 117 2.85 -6.91 6.99
CA ASP A 117 2.40 -8.14 6.35
C ASP A 117 3.16 -8.37 5.03
N GLN A 118 2.92 -9.51 4.38
CA GLN A 118 3.46 -9.84 3.07
C GLN A 118 2.36 -10.19 2.09
N SER A 119 2.68 -10.09 0.79
CA SER A 119 1.77 -10.58 -0.23
C SER A 119 1.68 -12.10 -0.23
N ALA A 120 0.57 -12.63 -0.77
CA ALA A 120 0.19 -14.03 -0.64
C ALA A 120 -0.06 -14.45 0.83
N ALA A 121 0.14 -15.72 1.17
CA ALA A 121 -0.09 -16.23 2.52
C ALA A 121 0.89 -15.60 3.53
N THR A 122 0.40 -15.18 4.71
CA THR A 122 1.27 -14.74 5.81
C THR A 122 1.96 -15.95 6.43
N THR A 123 3.28 -15.88 6.63
CA THR A 123 4.07 -17.01 7.14
C THR A 123 4.78 -16.70 8.46
N ILE A 124 5.19 -17.75 9.17
CA ILE A 124 5.97 -17.66 10.42
C ILE A 124 7.24 -16.85 10.21
N GLU A 125 7.91 -16.99 9.05
CA GLU A 125 9.15 -16.25 8.76
C GLU A 125 8.91 -14.75 8.77
N LEU A 126 7.80 -14.31 8.18
CA LEU A 126 7.41 -12.91 8.21
C LEU A 126 7.04 -12.48 9.63
N CYS A 127 6.19 -13.23 10.32
CA CYS A 127 5.75 -12.89 11.66
C CYS A 127 6.93 -12.72 12.61
N LYS A 128 7.91 -13.64 12.55
CA LYS A 128 9.15 -13.52 13.32
C LYS A 128 9.95 -12.29 12.92
N ALA A 129 10.16 -12.05 11.62
CA ALA A 129 10.88 -10.87 11.15
C ALA A 129 10.22 -9.55 11.57
N ALA A 130 8.89 -9.47 11.51
CA ALA A 130 8.11 -8.33 11.99
C ALA A 130 8.25 -8.14 13.50
N SER A 131 8.15 -9.24 14.27
CA SER A 131 8.34 -9.23 15.73
C SER A 131 9.73 -8.74 16.14
N ASP A 132 10.79 -9.25 15.48
CA ASP A 132 12.18 -8.80 15.70
C ASP A 132 12.37 -7.30 15.41
N SER A 133 11.51 -6.74 14.55
CA SER A 133 11.53 -5.34 14.13
C SER A 133 10.56 -4.46 14.94
N GLY A 134 9.91 -5.00 15.98
CA GLY A 134 8.93 -4.27 16.80
C GLY A 134 7.62 -3.94 16.07
N MET A 135 7.28 -4.69 15.02
CA MET A 135 6.07 -4.49 14.22
C MET A 135 4.98 -5.49 14.60
N LYS A 136 3.73 -5.03 14.71
CA LYS A 136 2.57 -5.91 14.87
C LYS A 136 2.37 -6.71 13.57
N HIS A 137 2.03 -7.99 13.72
CA HIS A 137 1.77 -8.91 12.62
C HIS A 137 0.55 -9.80 12.97
N GLN A 138 0.09 -10.60 12.02
CA GLN A 138 -0.97 -11.58 12.25
C GLN A 138 -0.57 -12.55 13.37
N SER A 139 -1.46 -12.75 14.35
CA SER A 139 -1.27 -13.72 15.43
C SER A 139 -1.69 -15.13 15.00
N GLY A 140 -1.18 -16.16 15.69
CA GLY A 140 -1.58 -17.55 15.46
C GLY A 140 -1.13 -18.15 14.12
N VAL A 141 -0.23 -17.50 13.39
CA VAL A 141 0.29 -18.01 12.11
C VAL A 141 1.19 -19.23 12.38
N THR A 142 0.80 -20.38 11.84
CA THR A 142 1.55 -21.65 11.96
C THR A 142 2.20 -22.08 10.64
N LEU A 143 1.92 -21.37 9.55
CA LEU A 143 2.40 -21.73 8.22
C LEU A 143 3.83 -21.23 7.99
N SER A 144 4.73 -22.12 7.60
CA SER A 144 6.10 -21.81 7.18
C SER A 144 6.25 -22.04 5.67
N TYR A 145 7.21 -21.36 5.03
CA TYR A 145 7.69 -21.77 3.70
C TYR A 145 8.21 -23.23 3.69
N ALA A 146 8.56 -23.76 4.87
CA ALA A 146 8.93 -25.14 5.08
C ALA A 146 7.77 -26.16 4.89
N HIS A 147 6.53 -25.71 4.60
CA HIS A 147 5.40 -26.63 4.37
C HIS A 147 5.13 -26.90 2.89
N GLY A 148 5.91 -26.29 1.99
CA GLY A 148 5.77 -26.49 0.55
C GLY A 148 4.60 -25.72 -0.08
N ARG A 149 4.54 -25.77 -1.42
CA ARG A 149 3.67 -24.91 -2.23
C ARG A 149 2.18 -25.16 -2.02
N GLU A 150 1.77 -26.41 -1.83
CA GLU A 150 0.35 -26.77 -1.67
C GLU A 150 -0.23 -26.17 -0.39
N ALA A 151 0.45 -26.35 0.75
CA ALA A 151 0.04 -25.75 2.02
C ALA A 151 0.00 -24.22 1.95
N LEU A 152 1.00 -23.61 1.28
CA LEU A 152 1.02 -22.16 1.03
C LEU A 152 -0.18 -21.70 0.18
N ASN A 153 -0.60 -22.49 -0.80
CA ASN A 153 -1.73 -22.15 -1.65
C ASN A 153 -3.07 -22.27 -0.89
N CYS A 154 -3.24 -23.28 -0.04
CA CYS A 154 -4.43 -23.40 0.80
C CYS A 154 -4.55 -22.20 1.77
N ALA A 155 -3.44 -21.81 2.41
CA ALA A 155 -3.45 -20.65 3.30
C ALA A 155 -3.63 -19.31 2.55
N TYR A 156 -3.14 -19.23 1.31
CA TYR A 156 -3.39 -18.09 0.43
C TYR A 156 -4.88 -17.89 0.17
N LEU A 157 -5.60 -18.97 -0.15
CA LEU A 157 -7.06 -18.93 -0.36
C LEU A 157 -7.80 -18.58 0.93
N ALA A 158 -7.40 -19.16 2.06
CA ALA A 158 -7.99 -18.82 3.36
C ALA A 158 -7.79 -17.34 3.73
N LYS A 159 -6.63 -16.76 3.39
CA LYS A 159 -6.35 -15.34 3.63
C LYS A 159 -7.27 -14.44 2.81
N LEU A 160 -7.54 -14.76 1.54
CA LEU A 160 -8.46 -14.00 0.69
C LEU A 160 -9.82 -13.83 1.37
N ASP A 161 -10.42 -14.95 1.80
CA ASP A 161 -11.74 -14.98 2.42
C ASP A 161 -11.74 -14.25 3.76
N GLN A 162 -10.71 -14.47 4.59
CA GLN A 162 -10.58 -13.82 5.89
C GLN A 162 -10.44 -12.30 5.74
N VAL A 163 -9.62 -11.83 4.81
CA VAL A 163 -9.40 -10.39 4.60
C VAL A 163 -10.68 -9.73 4.08
N LYS A 164 -11.39 -10.35 3.12
CA LYS A 164 -12.69 -9.85 2.66
C LYS A 164 -13.67 -9.70 3.81
N ALA A 165 -13.83 -10.76 4.60
CA ALA A 165 -14.80 -10.82 5.68
C ALA A 165 -14.51 -9.76 6.76
N LYS A 166 -13.26 -9.62 7.18
CA LYS A 166 -12.88 -8.64 8.20
C LYS A 166 -12.99 -7.19 7.70
N ILE A 167 -12.55 -6.89 6.48
CA ILE A 167 -12.73 -5.55 5.91
C ILE A 167 -14.22 -5.24 5.81
N GLY A 168 -15.02 -6.18 5.30
CA GLY A 168 -16.47 -6.04 5.24
C GLY A 168 -17.07 -5.77 6.62
N GLN A 169 -16.62 -6.48 7.66
CA GLN A 169 -17.08 -6.24 9.03
C GLN A 169 -16.77 -4.81 9.52
N HIS A 170 -15.54 -4.33 9.33
CA HIS A 170 -15.16 -2.95 9.73
C HIS A 170 -15.96 -1.91 8.93
N LEU A 171 -16.16 -2.13 7.64
CA LEU A 171 -16.84 -1.17 6.77
C LEU A 171 -18.37 -1.36 6.71
N GLY A 172 -18.95 -2.10 7.67
CA GLY A 172 -20.39 -2.34 7.75
C GLY A 172 -21.00 -3.07 6.55
N ASN A 173 -20.20 -3.82 5.79
CA ASN A 173 -20.56 -4.46 4.52
C ASN A 173 -21.23 -3.49 3.54
N SER A 174 -20.73 -2.25 3.49
CA SER A 174 -21.29 -1.21 2.62
C SER A 174 -21.34 -1.66 1.15
N THR A 175 -22.32 -1.14 0.43
CA THR A 175 -22.46 -1.38 -1.03
C THR A 175 -21.23 -0.86 -1.78
N VAL A 176 -20.63 0.23 -1.31
CA VAL A 176 -19.37 0.80 -1.83
C VAL A 176 -18.22 -0.21 -1.70
N PHE A 177 -18.04 -0.80 -0.51
CA PHE A 177 -17.01 -1.81 -0.29
C PHE A 177 -17.20 -3.02 -1.20
N ASN A 178 -18.41 -3.58 -1.25
CA ASN A 178 -18.69 -4.77 -2.07
C ASN A 178 -18.45 -4.49 -3.56
N ALA A 179 -18.92 -3.35 -4.07
CA ALA A 179 -18.70 -2.97 -5.47
C ALA A 179 -17.21 -2.76 -5.80
N ALA A 180 -16.44 -2.15 -4.90
CA ALA A 180 -15.00 -1.99 -5.06
C ALA A 180 -14.27 -3.33 -5.02
N TRP A 181 -14.68 -4.24 -4.12
CA TRP A 181 -14.13 -5.59 -4.01
C TRP A 181 -14.37 -6.39 -5.29
N ASP A 182 -15.60 -6.43 -5.79
CA ASP A 182 -15.95 -7.16 -7.00
C ASP A 182 -15.20 -6.60 -8.22
N LYS A 183 -15.10 -5.28 -8.34
CA LYS A 183 -14.30 -4.64 -9.39
C LYS A 183 -12.80 -4.97 -9.28
N ALA A 184 -12.25 -5.06 -8.07
CA ALA A 184 -10.87 -5.46 -7.86
C ALA A 184 -10.64 -6.94 -8.22
N ALA A 185 -11.60 -7.81 -7.90
CA ALA A 185 -11.59 -9.22 -8.28
C ALA A 185 -11.65 -9.39 -9.81
N ASP A 186 -12.51 -8.64 -10.50
CA ASP A 186 -12.60 -8.63 -11.97
C ASP A 186 -11.29 -8.17 -12.62
N ARG A 187 -10.67 -7.10 -12.10
CA ARG A 187 -9.36 -6.63 -12.55
C ARG A 187 -8.29 -7.72 -12.39
N ALA A 188 -8.27 -8.40 -11.24
CA ALA A 188 -7.34 -9.48 -10.99
C ALA A 188 -7.53 -10.67 -11.94
N ALA A 189 -8.78 -11.08 -12.16
CA ALA A 189 -9.11 -12.15 -13.10
C ALA A 189 -8.72 -11.79 -14.55
N TYR A 190 -8.92 -10.53 -14.94
CA TYR A 190 -8.45 -10.03 -16.24
C TYR A 190 -6.92 -10.05 -16.34
N SER A 191 -6.21 -9.60 -15.30
CA SER A 191 -4.75 -9.55 -15.27
C SER A 191 -4.10 -10.94 -15.32
N ASP A 192 -4.70 -11.95 -14.70
CA ASP A 192 -4.17 -13.33 -14.77
C ASP A 192 -4.26 -13.89 -16.20
N LYS A 193 -5.34 -13.58 -16.92
CA LYS A 193 -5.54 -13.94 -18.33
C LYS A 193 -4.69 -13.08 -19.29
N ASN A 194 -4.38 -11.84 -18.93
CA ASN A 194 -3.72 -10.85 -19.79
C ASN A 194 -2.44 -10.28 -19.14
N ARG A 195 -1.38 -11.09 -19.12
CA ARG A 195 -0.10 -10.75 -18.46
C ARG A 195 0.73 -9.68 -19.19
N SER A 196 0.25 -9.15 -20.31
CA SER A 196 0.86 -8.03 -21.03
C SER A 196 0.48 -6.66 -20.46
N THR A 197 -0.56 -6.59 -19.62
CA THR A 197 -1.03 -5.33 -19.01
C THR A 197 -0.48 -5.16 -17.59
N PRO A 198 -0.49 -3.93 -17.04
CA PRO A 198 -0.12 -3.70 -15.65
C PRO A 198 -0.93 -4.54 -14.67
N ALA A 199 -0.25 -5.00 -13.61
CA ALA A 199 -0.78 -6.03 -12.73
C ALA A 199 -1.97 -5.57 -11.90
N ALA A 200 -2.94 -6.47 -11.77
CA ALA A 200 -3.95 -6.45 -10.73
C ALA A 200 -3.86 -7.79 -9.98
N TYR A 201 -3.61 -7.75 -8.67
CA TYR A 201 -3.53 -8.96 -7.85
C TYR A 201 -4.87 -9.23 -7.17
N PRO A 202 -5.22 -10.49 -6.87
CA PRO A 202 -6.47 -10.81 -6.17
C PRO A 202 -6.62 -9.98 -4.87
N PRO A 203 -7.75 -9.25 -4.67
CA PRO A 203 -7.96 -8.46 -3.47
C PRO A 203 -7.98 -9.38 -2.25
N GLY A 204 -7.30 -8.99 -1.18
CA GLY A 204 -7.04 -9.76 0.02
C GLY A 204 -5.63 -10.36 0.10
N THR A 205 -4.80 -10.20 -0.93
CA THR A 205 -3.46 -10.83 -0.98
C THR A 205 -2.28 -9.89 -1.07
N CYS A 206 -2.52 -8.58 -1.17
CA CYS A 206 -1.44 -7.60 -1.19
C CYS A 206 -0.97 -7.31 0.25
N ALA A 207 0.32 -7.02 0.41
CA ALA A 207 0.92 -6.77 1.71
C ALA A 207 0.31 -5.54 2.40
N ALA A 208 0.12 -4.47 1.64
CA ALA A 208 -0.62 -3.27 2.02
C ALA A 208 -1.95 -3.56 2.71
N GLN A 209 -2.77 -4.44 2.12
CA GLN A 209 -4.12 -4.71 2.59
C GLN A 209 -4.11 -5.46 3.91
N GLY A 210 -3.19 -6.43 4.08
CA GLY A 210 -3.04 -7.15 5.33
C GLY A 210 -2.48 -6.28 6.45
N ALA A 211 -1.47 -5.45 6.18
CA ALA A 211 -0.91 -4.53 7.17
C ALA A 211 -1.93 -3.46 7.62
N LEU A 212 -2.71 -2.90 6.69
CA LEU A 212 -3.77 -1.95 7.01
C LEU A 212 -4.92 -2.63 7.77
N LEU A 213 -5.26 -3.88 7.44
CA LEU A 213 -6.27 -4.61 8.20
C LEU A 213 -5.84 -4.84 9.64
N LEU A 214 -4.56 -5.15 9.90
CA LEU A 214 -4.03 -5.24 11.26
C LEU A 214 -4.12 -3.90 12.01
N LEU A 215 -3.91 -2.78 11.31
CA LEU A 215 -4.08 -1.44 11.84
C LEU A 215 -5.56 -1.16 12.19
N MET A 216 -6.50 -1.54 11.32
CA MET A 216 -7.95 -1.41 11.58
C MET A 216 -8.40 -2.29 12.76
N ASP A 217 -7.95 -3.54 12.81
CA ASP A 217 -8.22 -4.47 13.91
C ASP A 217 -7.75 -3.89 15.26
N ASP A 218 -6.65 -3.14 15.26
CA ASP A 218 -6.10 -2.47 16.44
C ASP A 218 -6.81 -1.15 16.77
N GLY A 219 -7.76 -0.69 15.95
CA GLY A 219 -8.36 0.62 16.13
C GLY A 219 -7.35 1.77 15.99
N ALA A 220 -6.33 1.61 15.15
CA ALA A 220 -5.31 2.61 14.90
C ALA A 220 -5.65 3.48 13.67
N ILE A 221 -4.86 4.54 13.43
CA ILE A 221 -5.01 5.49 12.32
C ILE A 221 -3.72 5.49 11.51
N GLY A 222 -3.79 5.21 10.21
CA GLY A 222 -2.62 5.19 9.32
C GLY A 222 -2.04 6.58 9.12
N ALA A 223 -0.71 6.68 9.09
CA ALA A 223 0.02 7.92 8.83
C ALA A 223 1.03 7.81 7.68
N ALA A 224 1.63 6.63 7.50
CA ALA A 224 2.52 6.36 6.38
C ALA A 224 2.49 4.88 5.99
N MET A 225 2.86 4.57 4.75
CA MET A 225 3.04 3.18 4.32
C MET A 225 4.13 3.01 3.26
N THR A 226 4.79 1.87 3.29
CA THR A 226 5.71 1.40 2.25
C THR A 226 5.34 -0.03 1.88
N GLU A 227 5.25 -0.31 0.59
CA GLU A 227 5.31 -1.67 0.06
C GLU A 227 6.59 -1.82 -0.77
N GLN A 228 7.35 -2.89 -0.56
CA GLN A 228 8.66 -3.10 -1.17
C GLN A 228 8.73 -4.48 -1.82
N TRP A 229 9.35 -4.56 -3.00
CA TRP A 229 9.58 -5.84 -3.66
C TRP A 229 10.70 -6.63 -2.96
N PHE A 230 10.37 -7.84 -2.50
CA PHE A 230 11.31 -8.81 -1.96
C PHE A 230 11.39 -10.02 -2.90
N GLY A 231 12.54 -10.23 -3.53
CA GLY A 231 12.73 -11.39 -4.40
C GLY A 231 14.00 -11.32 -5.22
N ARG A 232 14.08 -12.21 -6.22
CA ARG A 232 15.19 -12.20 -7.19
C ARG A 232 14.79 -11.47 -8.46
N GLY A 233 15.59 -10.50 -8.85
CA GLY A 233 15.33 -9.71 -10.06
C GLY A 233 14.11 -8.83 -9.92
N LYS A 234 13.63 -8.31 -11.05
CA LYS A 234 12.50 -7.38 -11.04
C LYS A 234 11.15 -8.08 -10.80
N THR A 235 10.12 -7.32 -10.43
CA THR A 235 8.73 -7.79 -10.42
C THR A 235 8.37 -8.49 -11.73
N GLN A 236 7.54 -9.53 -11.66
CA GLN A 236 7.21 -10.33 -12.83
C GLN A 236 6.36 -9.54 -13.85
N ALA A 237 5.40 -8.78 -13.34
CA ALA A 237 4.54 -7.89 -14.12
C ALA A 237 4.94 -6.43 -13.89
N THR A 238 4.57 -5.57 -14.83
CA THR A 238 4.67 -4.11 -14.67
C THR A 238 3.60 -3.61 -13.70
N ILE A 239 3.91 -2.60 -12.92
CA ILE A 239 2.94 -1.87 -12.10
C ILE A 239 2.75 -0.49 -12.71
N GLU A 240 1.49 -0.12 -12.92
CA GLU A 240 1.10 1.21 -13.37
C GLU A 240 1.01 2.14 -12.17
N TYR A 241 1.52 3.35 -12.28
CA TYR A 241 1.51 4.33 -11.20
C TYR A 241 1.65 5.76 -11.75
N LEU A 242 1.23 6.72 -10.92
CA LEU A 242 1.46 8.14 -11.16
C LEU A 242 2.87 8.52 -10.69
N ASP A 243 3.75 8.83 -11.63
CA ASP A 243 5.07 9.39 -11.34
C ASP A 243 4.99 10.91 -11.33
N ALA A 244 5.32 11.51 -10.19
CA ALA A 244 5.39 12.95 -10.03
C ALA A 244 6.84 13.46 -9.83
N ARG A 245 7.86 12.58 -9.78
CA ARG A 245 9.24 12.97 -9.44
C ARG A 245 9.83 14.02 -10.38
N GLY A 246 9.35 14.08 -11.62
CA GLY A 246 9.77 15.07 -12.63
C GLY A 246 9.05 16.42 -12.55
N GLY A 247 8.27 16.69 -11.51
CA GLY A 247 7.47 17.92 -11.37
C GLY A 247 6.19 17.96 -12.20
N SER A 248 6.00 17.03 -13.13
CA SER A 248 4.75 16.79 -13.86
C SER A 248 4.22 15.39 -13.54
N ARG A 249 2.91 15.26 -13.34
CA ARG A 249 2.24 13.96 -13.10
C ARG A 249 2.14 13.21 -14.42
N VAL A 250 2.82 12.06 -14.51
CA VAL A 250 2.77 11.18 -15.69
C VAL A 250 2.44 9.74 -15.27
N VAL A 251 1.54 9.10 -16.00
CA VAL A 251 1.28 7.66 -15.81
C VAL A 251 2.46 6.88 -16.38
N LYS A 252 3.06 6.00 -15.57
CA LYS A 252 4.13 5.09 -15.98
C LYS A 252 3.73 3.66 -15.66
N ALA A 253 4.27 2.71 -16.42
CA ALA A 253 4.17 1.29 -16.12
C ALA A 253 5.56 0.65 -16.21
N GLU A 254 6.07 0.13 -15.09
CA GLU A 254 7.42 -0.44 -15.06
C GLU A 254 7.57 -1.63 -14.10
N LYS A 255 8.72 -2.30 -14.18
CA LYS A 255 9.07 -3.39 -13.26
C LYS A 255 10.07 -2.90 -12.22
N PHE A 256 9.86 -3.31 -10.98
CA PHE A 256 10.59 -2.82 -9.81
C PHE A 256 11.63 -3.84 -9.37
N LYS A 257 12.84 -3.38 -9.02
CA LYS A 257 13.94 -4.20 -8.53
C LYS A 257 13.75 -4.54 -7.03
N PRO A 258 14.47 -5.55 -6.50
CA PRO A 258 14.43 -5.85 -5.09
C PRO A 258 14.86 -4.62 -4.29
N GLY A 259 14.11 -4.33 -3.23
CA GLY A 259 14.37 -3.16 -2.40
C GLY A 259 13.74 -1.85 -2.90
N GLU A 260 13.16 -1.80 -4.11
CA GLU A 260 12.44 -0.62 -4.57
C GLU A 260 11.03 -0.60 -3.96
N THR A 261 10.58 0.60 -3.60
CA THR A 261 9.19 0.86 -3.23
C THR A 261 8.29 0.60 -4.44
N VAL A 262 7.25 -0.19 -4.25
CA VAL A 262 6.30 -0.56 -5.29
C VAL A 262 4.97 0.14 -5.01
N PRO A 263 4.46 0.94 -5.95
CA PRO A 263 3.14 1.56 -5.83
C PRO A 263 2.00 0.53 -5.78
N PRO A 264 0.80 0.94 -5.32
CA PRO A 264 -0.40 0.12 -5.36
C PRO A 264 -0.62 -0.51 -6.73
N CYS A 265 -0.87 -1.83 -6.78
CA CYS A 265 -1.38 -2.45 -8.00
C CYS A 265 -2.81 -2.00 -8.31
N ARG A 266 -3.33 -2.31 -9.50
CA ARG A 266 -4.68 -1.88 -9.92
C ARG A 266 -5.82 -2.38 -9.03
N SER A 267 -5.59 -3.41 -8.22
CA SER A 267 -6.54 -3.85 -7.19
C SER A 267 -6.40 -3.01 -5.92
N CYS A 268 -5.17 -2.73 -5.48
CA CYS A 268 -4.92 -1.88 -4.31
C CYS A 268 -5.40 -0.44 -4.52
N GLU A 269 -5.38 0.09 -5.74
CA GLU A 269 -6.00 1.38 -6.08
C GLU A 269 -7.48 1.48 -5.67
N LEU A 270 -8.19 0.35 -5.63
CA LEU A 270 -9.60 0.30 -5.25
C LEU A 270 -9.79 -0.02 -3.77
N ILE A 271 -8.94 -0.86 -3.21
CA ILE A 271 -9.12 -1.40 -1.85
C ILE A 271 -8.44 -0.54 -0.78
N VAL A 272 -7.20 -0.10 -1.01
CA VAL A 272 -6.42 0.65 -0.01
C VAL A 272 -7.12 1.94 0.42
N PRO A 273 -7.74 2.73 -0.47
CA PRO A 273 -8.50 3.93 -0.05
C PRO A 273 -9.68 3.64 0.89
N LEU A 274 -10.21 2.40 0.90
CA LEU A 274 -11.27 2.02 1.84
C LEU A 274 -10.70 1.69 3.23
N LEU A 275 -9.46 1.19 3.28
CA LEU A 275 -8.81 0.74 4.50
C LEU A 275 -8.19 1.87 5.33
N ILE A 276 -8.09 3.07 4.76
CA ILE A 276 -7.70 4.26 5.51
C ILE A 276 -8.88 4.90 6.26
N CYS A 277 -10.11 4.42 6.01
CA CYS A 277 -11.29 4.88 6.74
C CYS A 277 -11.11 4.63 8.24
N ASN A 278 -11.14 5.72 9.01
CA ASN A 278 -11.02 5.66 10.45
C ASN A 278 -12.35 5.92 11.17
N GLU A 279 -13.49 5.94 10.47
CA GLU A 279 -14.82 6.21 11.04
C GLU A 279 -14.85 7.51 11.86
N SER A 280 -14.22 8.56 11.33
CA SER A 280 -14.07 9.87 11.97
C SER A 280 -13.29 9.85 13.31
N ARG A 281 -12.59 8.76 13.63
CA ARG A 281 -11.75 8.67 14.83
C ARG A 281 -10.58 9.64 14.73
N LYS A 282 -10.30 10.31 15.85
CA LYS A 282 -9.19 11.29 15.97
C LYS A 282 -8.02 10.77 16.80
N THR A 283 -8.22 9.66 17.50
CA THR A 283 -7.25 9.04 18.40
C THR A 283 -7.14 7.55 18.10
N CYS A 284 -6.00 6.97 18.42
CA CYS A 284 -5.77 5.54 18.28
C CYS A 284 -6.21 4.80 19.55
N ASP A 285 -6.96 3.72 19.40
CA ASP A 285 -7.50 2.95 20.54
C ASP A 285 -6.56 1.82 20.99
N HIS A 286 -5.87 1.20 20.04
CA HIS A 286 -4.96 0.06 20.25
C HIS A 286 -5.57 -1.06 21.08
N LYS A 287 -6.59 -1.71 20.51
CA LYS A 287 -7.27 -2.85 21.11
C LYS A 287 -6.22 -3.92 21.50
N THR A 288 -6.10 -4.14 22.81
CA THR A 288 -5.25 -5.18 23.43
C THR A 288 -5.78 -6.57 23.15
#